data_AF-A0A2R4WZZ5-F1
#
_entry.id   AF-A0A2R4WZZ5-F1
#
_cell.length_a   1.000
_cell.length_b   1.000
_cell.length_c   1.000
_cell.angle_alpha   90.00
_cell.angle_beta   90.00
_cell.angle_gamma   90.00
#
_symmetry.space_group_name_H-M   'P 1'
#
loop_
_entity.id
_entity.type
_entity.pdbx_description
1 polymer ?
#
loop_
_entity_poly.entity_id
_entity_poly.type
_entity_poly.pdbx_seq_one_letter_code
_entity_poly.pdbx_strand_id
1 'polypeptide(L)'
;MSRPRLDRGIDLRAAFGVGTLFVVLAWVFATADLGPAAGFGTDSVTDGVGFALLGLIDASPLVTEGFLLAFILLAVVLDAALGGAVHLARREGGEH
;
A
#
# COMPACT_ATOMS: atom_id res chain seq x y z
N MET A 1 -31.05 16.89 14.14
CA MET A 1 -30.13 16.46 13.06
C MET A 1 -29.75 17.66 12.23
N SER A 2 -28.48 18.09 12.26
CA SER A 2 -27.97 19.16 11.39
C SER A 2 -27.64 18.58 10.02
N ARG A 3 -28.14 19.20 8.95
CA ARG A 3 -27.90 18.73 7.57
C ARG A 3 -26.48 19.14 7.14
N PRO A 4 -25.65 18.22 6.61
CA PRO A 4 -24.36 18.59 6.03
C PRO A 4 -24.59 19.57 4.88
N ARG A 5 -23.89 20.71 4.90
CA ARG A 5 -23.89 21.68 3.80
C ARG A 5 -22.56 21.56 3.10
N LEU A 6 -22.59 21.31 1.79
CA LEU A 6 -21.42 21.46 0.95
C LEU A 6 -20.93 22.89 1.08
N ASP A 7 -19.69 23.06 1.55
CA ASP A 7 -19.02 24.35 1.54
C ASP A 7 -18.86 24.78 0.08
N ARG A 8 -19.57 25.83 -0.31
CA ARG A 8 -19.55 26.38 -1.67
C ARG A 8 -18.41 27.39 -1.84
N GLY A 9 -17.63 27.64 -0.80
CA GLY A 9 -16.42 28.43 -0.86
C GLY A 9 -15.32 27.65 -1.59
N ILE A 10 -15.05 28.02 -2.84
CA ILE A 10 -13.85 27.54 -3.52
C ILE A 10 -12.66 28.23 -2.84
N ASP A 11 -11.82 27.46 -2.15
CA ASP A 11 -10.53 27.97 -1.67
C ASP A 11 -9.57 28.08 -2.85
N LEU A 12 -9.45 29.31 -3.37
CA LEU A 12 -8.58 29.66 -4.49
C LEU A 12 -7.11 29.33 -4.21
N ARG A 13 -6.67 29.30 -2.94
CA ARG A 13 -5.28 28.95 -2.57
C ARG A 13 -5.05 27.46 -2.75
N ALA A 14 -5.97 26.64 -2.28
CA ALA A 14 -5.93 25.19 -2.47
C ALA A 14 -6.03 24.82 -3.96
N ALA A 15 -6.94 25.47 -4.70
CA ALA A 15 -7.10 25.27 -6.14
C ALA A 15 -5.80 25.61 -6.90
N PHE A 16 -5.15 26.72 -6.55
CA PHE A 16 -3.87 27.10 -7.14
C PHE A 16 -2.74 26.11 -6.80
N GLY A 17 -2.67 25.61 -5.56
CA GLY A 17 -1.67 24.64 -5.15
C GLY A 17 -1.78 23.33 -5.91
N VAL A 18 -2.99 22.77 -6.01
CA VAL A 18 -3.26 21.55 -6.77
C VAL A 18 -3.03 21.77 -8.26
N GLY A 19 -3.49 22.89 -8.81
CA GLY A 19 -3.28 23.24 -10.22
C GLY A 19 -1.79 23.35 -10.58
N THR A 20 -0.99 23.95 -9.70
CA THR A 20 0.45 24.06 -9.88
C THR A 20 1.12 22.68 -9.86
N LEU A 21 0.80 21.84 -8.87
CA LEU A 21 1.31 20.47 -8.79
C LEU A 21 0.95 19.67 -10.05
N PHE A 22 -0.28 19.81 -10.53
CA PHE A 22 -0.74 19.14 -11.74
C PHE A 22 0.06 19.58 -12.98
N VAL A 23 0.28 20.89 -13.16
CA VAL A 23 1.08 21.41 -14.29
C VAL A 23 2.52 20.90 -14.23
N VAL A 24 3.13 20.85 -13.05
CA VAL A 24 4.48 20.29 -12.87
C VAL A 24 4.52 18.81 -13.23
N LEU A 25 3.57 18.01 -12.75
CA LEU A 25 3.50 16.58 -13.08
C LEU A 25 3.25 16.36 -14.58
N ALA A 26 2.35 17.13 -15.19
CA ALA A 26 2.08 17.06 -16.63
C ALA A 26 3.32 17.40 -17.45
N TRP A 27 4.07 18.43 -17.05
CA TRP A 27 5.33 18.79 -17.67
C TRP A 27 6.38 17.68 -17.55
N VAL A 28 6.56 17.13 -16.35
CA VAL A 28 7.48 16.01 -16.11
C VAL A 28 7.10 14.81 -16.98
N PHE A 29 5.83 14.40 -17.00
CA PHE A 29 5.41 13.26 -17.82
C PHE A 29 5.54 13.51 -19.33
N ALA A 30 5.31 14.72 -19.81
CA ALA A 30 5.47 15.06 -21.22
C ALA A 30 6.93 15.09 -21.68
N THR A 31 7.85 15.39 -20.75
CA THR A 31 9.29 15.56 -21.05
C THR A 31 10.16 14.39 -20.58
N ALA A 32 9.60 13.47 -19.79
CA ALA A 32 10.32 12.33 -19.27
C ALA A 32 10.70 11.36 -20.40
N ASP A 33 11.99 11.03 -20.49
CA ASP A 33 12.46 9.88 -21.24
C ASP A 33 12.48 8.67 -20.30
N LEU A 34 11.63 7.69 -20.59
CA LEU A 34 11.52 6.46 -19.82
C LEU A 34 12.47 5.37 -20.33
N GLY A 35 13.17 5.62 -21.45
CA GLY A 35 13.97 4.62 -22.13
C GLY A 35 13.14 3.44 -22.68
N PRO A 36 13.81 2.39 -23.17
CA PRO A 36 13.13 1.17 -23.58
C PRO A 36 12.48 0.46 -22.38
N ALA A 37 11.35 -0.20 -22.60
CA ALA A 37 10.66 -0.97 -21.58
C ALA A 37 11.59 -2.06 -21.00
N ALA A 38 12.10 -1.83 -19.80
CA ALA A 38 12.86 -2.80 -19.03
C ALA A 38 11.87 -3.70 -18.27
N GLY A 39 11.62 -4.90 -18.79
CA GLY A 39 10.98 -5.96 -18.02
C GLY A 39 11.94 -6.56 -16.99
N PHE A 40 11.49 -7.57 -16.24
CA PHE A 40 12.31 -8.25 -15.23
C PHE A 40 13.28 -9.29 -15.82
N GLY A 41 13.52 -9.28 -17.14
CA GLY A 41 14.43 -10.22 -17.80
C GLY A 41 14.10 -11.68 -17.48
N THR A 42 15.10 -12.41 -16.96
CA THR A 42 14.98 -13.78 -16.46
C THR A 42 14.78 -13.87 -14.95
N ASP A 43 14.74 -12.73 -14.26
CA ASP A 43 14.70 -12.69 -12.80
C ASP A 43 13.29 -12.99 -12.28
N SER A 44 13.20 -13.80 -11.21
CA SER A 44 11.93 -14.16 -10.58
C SER A 44 11.44 -13.02 -9.69
N VAL A 45 10.33 -12.38 -10.11
CA VAL A 45 9.63 -11.37 -9.29
C VAL A 45 9.14 -11.99 -7.98
N THR A 46 8.68 -13.24 -8.02
CA THR A 46 8.22 -13.97 -6.83
C THR A 46 9.34 -14.13 -5.81
N ASP A 47 10.55 -14.44 -6.26
CA ASP A 47 11.71 -14.59 -5.38
C ASP A 47 12.10 -13.24 -4.78
N GLY A 48 12.14 -12.18 -5.61
CA GLY A 48 12.38 -10.82 -5.15
C GLY A 48 11.40 -10.36 -4.07
N VAL A 49 10.11 -10.65 -4.23
CA VAL A 49 9.08 -10.38 -3.20
C VAL A 49 9.35 -11.20 -1.93
N GLY A 50 9.67 -12.48 -2.05
CA GLY A 50 10.00 -13.34 -0.92
C GLY A 50 11.20 -12.83 -0.12
N PHE A 51 12.28 -12.44 -0.81
CA PHE A 51 13.46 -11.87 -0.19
C PHE A 51 13.16 -10.53 0.49
N ALA A 52 12.41 -9.64 -0.15
CA ALA A 52 11.98 -8.36 0.40
C ALA A 52 11.15 -8.51 1.69
N LEU A 53 10.21 -9.48 1.73
CA LEU A 53 9.40 -9.81 2.90
C LEU A 53 10.24 -10.28 4.09
N LEU A 54 11.34 -10.96 3.83
CA LEU A 54 12.25 -11.48 4.86
C LEU A 54 13.40 -10.52 5.19
N GLY A 55 13.49 -9.36 4.52
CA GLY A 55 14.54 -8.38 4.71
C GLY A 55 15.88 -8.74 4.04
N LEU A 56 15.89 -9.70 3.10
CA LEU A 56 17.05 -10.12 2.33
C LEU A 56 17.19 -9.29 1.03
N ILE A 57 17.26 -7.96 1.15
CA ILE A 57 17.22 -7.04 0.00
C ILE A 57 18.35 -7.25 -1.02
N ASP A 58 19.48 -7.82 -0.60
CA ASP A 58 20.64 -8.08 -1.46
C ASP A 58 20.62 -9.47 -2.13
N ALA A 59 19.60 -10.30 -1.86
CA ALA A 59 19.49 -11.65 -2.42
C ALA A 59 18.83 -11.67 -3.81
N SER A 60 18.36 -10.53 -4.30
CA SER A 60 17.76 -10.37 -5.63
C SER A 60 18.43 -9.22 -6.38
N PRO A 61 18.60 -9.32 -7.71
CA PRO A 61 19.02 -8.18 -8.52
C PRO A 61 17.91 -7.13 -8.68
N LEU A 62 16.66 -7.43 -8.28
CA LEU A 62 15.58 -6.46 -8.29
C LEU A 62 15.78 -5.41 -7.19
N VAL A 63 15.66 -4.13 -7.55
CA VAL A 63 15.59 -3.03 -6.59
C VAL A 63 14.31 -3.17 -5.77
N THR A 64 14.46 -3.58 -4.51
CA THR A 64 13.36 -3.83 -3.58
C THR A 64 13.62 -3.15 -2.25
N GLU A 65 12.53 -2.86 -1.52
CA GLU A 65 12.58 -2.35 -0.16
C GLU A 65 12.34 -3.48 0.85
N GLY A 66 12.86 -3.32 2.07
CA GLY A 66 12.64 -4.30 3.14
C GLY A 66 11.23 -4.20 3.75
N PHE A 67 10.48 -5.30 3.77
CA PHE A 67 9.11 -5.37 4.33
C PHE A 67 9.01 -6.25 5.57
N LEU A 68 10.13 -6.58 6.21
CA LEU A 68 10.17 -7.50 7.36
C LEU A 68 9.25 -7.07 8.50
N LEU A 69 9.22 -5.78 8.83
CA LEU A 69 8.33 -5.27 9.88
C LEU A 69 6.86 -5.46 9.50
N ALA A 70 6.49 -5.14 8.26
CA ALA A 70 5.11 -5.32 7.77
C ALA A 70 4.71 -6.80 7.80
N PHE A 71 5.61 -7.71 7.40
CA PHE A 71 5.39 -9.16 7.47
C PHE A 71 5.14 -9.64 8.90
N ILE A 72 5.93 -9.18 9.87
CA ILE A 72 5.76 -9.53 11.29
C ILE A 72 4.44 -8.97 11.84
N LEU A 73 4.11 -7.71 11.54
CA LEU A 73 2.84 -7.11 11.97
C LEU A 73 1.65 -7.84 11.38
N LEU A 74 1.73 -8.24 10.10
CA LEU A 74 0.71 -9.05 9.45
C LEU A 74 0.52 -10.38 10.20
N ALA A 75 1.59 -11.08 10.57
CA ALA A 75 1.49 -12.31 11.35
C ALA A 75 0.77 -12.12 12.69
N VAL A 76 1.09 -11.05 13.43
CA VAL A 76 0.41 -10.70 14.70
C VAL A 76 -1.07 -10.41 14.47
N VAL A 77 -1.40 -9.65 13.43
CA VAL A 77 -2.79 -9.32 13.09
C VAL A 77 -3.57 -10.58 12.70
N LEU A 78 -2.99 -11.47 11.90
CA LEU A 78 -3.64 -12.73 11.54
C LEU A 78 -3.86 -13.63 12.74
N ASP A 79 -2.92 -13.71 13.67
CA ASP A 79 -3.05 -14.49 14.91
C ASP A 79 -4.21 -13.96 15.76
N ALA A 80 -4.26 -12.65 15.99
CA ALA A 80 -5.34 -12.01 16.72
C ALA A 80 -6.70 -12.14 16.01
N ALA A 81 -6.73 -12.02 14.68
CA ALA A 81 -7.93 -12.18 13.89
C ALA A 81 -8.45 -13.62 13.93
N LEU A 82 -7.55 -14.61 13.86
CA LEU A 82 -7.90 -16.02 13.97
C LEU A 82 -8.44 -16.33 15.37
N GLY A 83 -7.76 -15.86 16.42
CA GLY A 83 -8.22 -15.98 17.80
C GLY A 83 -9.59 -15.32 18.02
N GLY A 84 -9.79 -14.12 17.48
CA GLY A 84 -11.07 -13.41 17.51
C GLY A 84 -12.17 -14.15 16.75
N ALA A 85 -11.89 -14.66 15.55
CA ALA A 85 -12.84 -15.43 14.76
C ALA A 85 -13.26 -16.72 15.49
N VAL A 86 -12.30 -17.44 16.08
CA VAL A 86 -12.58 -18.65 16.87
C VAL A 86 -13.39 -18.32 18.12
N HIS A 87 -13.06 -17.24 18.83
CA HIS A 87 -13.81 -16.80 20.00
C HIS A 87 -15.26 -16.44 19.64
N LEU A 88 -15.48 -15.69 18.56
CA LEU A 88 -16.80 -15.32 18.07
C LEU A 88 -17.62 -16.52 17.56
N ALA A 89 -16.95 -17.52 16.97
CA ALA A 89 -17.60 -18.74 16.49
C ALA A 89 -18.09 -19.65 17.63
N ARG A 90 -17.53 -19.50 18.84
CA ARG A 90 -17.85 -20.35 19.98
C ARG A 90 -19.16 -19.87 20.63
N ARG A 91 -20.19 -20.70 20.60
CA ARG A 91 -21.45 -20.43 21.30
C ARG A 91 -21.31 -20.84 22.76
N GLU A 92 -21.51 -19.90 23.68
CA GLU A 92 -21.69 -20.20 25.11
C GLU A 92 -23.11 -20.75 25.30
N GLY A 93 -23.24 -22.01 25.70
CA GLY A 93 -24.54 -22.64 25.98
C GLY A 93 -24.77 -23.97 25.27
N GLY A 94 -24.10 -25.01 25.75
CA GLY A 94 -24.47 -26.41 25.56
C GLY A 94 -24.80 -27.02 26.92
N GLU A 95 -25.79 -26.45 27.60
CA GLU A 95 -26.42 -27.08 28.76
C GLU A 95 -27.54 -28.00 28.24
N HIS A 96 -27.28 -29.32 28.32
CA HIS A 96 -28.28 -30.37 28.36
C HIS A 96 -28.13 -31.10 29.69
#